data_AF-A0A3M1SCV7-F1
#
_entry.id   AF-A0A3M1SCV7-F1
#
_cell.length_a   1.000
_cell.length_b   1.000
_cell.length_c   1.000
_cell.angle_alpha   90.00
_cell.angle_beta   90.00
_cell.angle_gamma   90.00
#
_symmetry.space_group_name_H-M   'P 1'
#
loop_
_entity.id
_entity.type
_entity.pdbx_description
1 polymer ?
#
loop_
_entity_poly.entity_id
_entity_poly.type
_entity_poly.pdbx_seq_one_letter_code
_entity_poly.pdbx_strand_id
1 'polypeptide(L)' 'MGMGEGALPSRVFFPMIGSLFSFGSIGEPKAPGQIPVTELRRLMNRFLTI' A
#
# COMPACT_ATOMS: atom_id res chain seq x y z
N MET A 1 9.36 -2.21 -0.41
CA MET A 1 8.07 -2.87 -0.65
C MET A 1 8.29 -4.13 -1.46
N GLY A 2 7.56 -5.20 -1.15
CA GLY A 2 7.47 -6.36 -2.02
C GLY A 2 6.41 -6.17 -3.12
N MET A 3 6.54 -6.91 -4.21
CA MET A 3 5.58 -6.94 -5.31
C MET A 3 4.72 -8.21 -5.27
N GLY A 4 3.56 -8.16 -5.91
CA GLY A 4 2.60 -9.28 -5.99
C GLY A 4 1.59 -9.28 -4.84
N GLU A 5 0.57 -10.13 -4.94
CA GLU A 5 -0.57 -10.15 -4.02
C GLU A 5 -0.15 -10.47 -2.58
N GLY A 6 0.73 -11.46 -2.40
CA GLY A 6 1.24 -11.85 -1.08
C GLY A 6 2.05 -10.76 -0.37
N ALA A 7 2.51 -9.73 -1.09
CA ALA A 7 3.30 -8.63 -0.54
C ALA A 7 2.48 -7.37 -0.25
N LEU A 8 1.15 -7.40 -0.43
CA LEU A 8 0.26 -6.28 -0.12
C LEU A 8 0.45 -5.70 1.29
N PRO A 9 0.64 -6.52 2.36
CA PRO A 9 0.88 -5.99 3.70
C PRO A 9 2.09 -5.06 3.77
N SER A 10 3.12 -5.28 2.95
CA SER A 10 4.29 -4.39 2.91
C SER A 10 3.95 -2.98 2.42
N ARG A 11 2.87 -2.81 1.64
CA ARG A 11 2.40 -1.49 1.19
C ARG A 11 1.67 -0.73 2.29
N VAL A 12 1.05 -1.45 3.22
CA VAL A 12 0.28 -0.88 4.32
C VAL A 12 1.16 -0.64 5.54
N PHE A 13 1.97 -1.61 5.95
CA PHE A 13 2.65 -1.60 7.26
C PHE A 13 4.11 -1.13 7.24
N PHE A 14 4.79 -1.14 6.09
CA PHE A 14 6.19 -0.72 6.04
C PHE A 14 6.44 0.77 6.37
N PRO A 15 5.46 1.69 6.28
CA PRO A 15 5.62 3.02 6.86
C PRO A 15 6.02 3.02 8.34
N MET A 16 5.62 2.00 9.12
CA MET A 16 6.04 1.86 10.52
C MET A 16 7.51 1.49 10.70
N ILE A 17 8.17 0.98 9.66
CA ILE A 17 9.58 0.52 9.71
C ILE A 17 10.48 1.28 8.74
N GLY A 18 10.12 2.53 8.43
CA GLY A 18 10.99 3.46 7.69
C GLY A 18 10.69 3.62 6.20
N SER A 19 9.62 3.00 5.66
CA SER A 19 9.19 3.29 4.29
C SER A 19 8.45 4.62 4.21
N LEU A 20 9.14 5.68 3.76
CA LEU A 20 8.57 7.04 3.71
C LEU A 20 7.39 7.19 2.73
N PHE A 21 7.36 6.35 1.69
CA PHE A 21 6.32 6.40 0.65
C PHE A 21 5.68 5.03 0.45
N SER A 22 4.40 5.05 0.06
CA SER A 22 3.63 3.89 -0.37
C SER A 22 2.89 4.21 -1.67
N PHE A 23 2.74 3.21 -2.53
CA PHE A 23 2.19 3.36 -3.88
C PHE A 23 0.91 2.55 -4.06
N GLY A 24 -0.18 3.25 -4.36
CA GLY A 24 -1.42 2.69 -4.90
C GLY A 24 -1.60 3.02 -6.38
N SER A 25 -2.67 2.52 -7.00
CA SER A 25 -3.02 2.80 -8.40
C SER A 25 -4.18 3.79 -8.53
N ILE A 26 -4.20 4.51 -9.64
CA ILE A 26 -5.35 5.24 -10.17
C ILE A 26 -5.63 4.64 -11.55
N GLY A 27 -6.81 4.03 -11.73
CA GLY A 27 -7.09 3.21 -12.91
C GLY A 27 -6.27 1.91 -12.90
N GLU A 28 -5.64 1.59 -14.02
CA GLU A 28 -4.86 0.35 -14.18
C GLU A 28 -3.61 0.32 -13.28
N PRO A 29 -3.40 -0.78 -12.51
CA PRO A 29 -2.16 -1.02 -11.79
C PRO A 29 -0.92 -0.96 -12.69
N LYS A 30 0.11 -0.24 -12.26
CA LYS A 30 1.41 -0.13 -12.94
C LYS A 30 2.48 -1.06 -12.34
N ALA A 31 2.20 -1.68 -11.20
CA ALA A 31 3.08 -2.67 -10.57
C ALA A 31 2.29 -3.81 -9.91
N PRO A 32 2.82 -5.05 -9.86
CA PRO A 32 2.14 -6.18 -9.25
C PRO A 32 1.81 -5.95 -7.77
N GLY A 33 0.57 -6.27 -7.38
CA GLY A 33 0.07 -6.08 -6.02
C GLY A 33 -0.23 -4.62 -5.65
N GLN A 34 -0.33 -3.70 -6.61
CA GLN A 34 -0.94 -2.39 -6.36
C GLN A 34 -2.45 -2.53 -6.20
N ILE A 35 -2.98 -1.77 -5.24
CA ILE A 35 -4.42 -1.62 -5.00
C ILE A 35 -4.82 -0.16 -5.26
N PRO A 36 -6.12 0.14 -5.46
CA PRO A 36 -6.58 1.51 -5.62
C PRO A 36 -6.11 2.42 -4.48
N VAL A 37 -5.70 3.64 -4.80
CA VAL A 37 -5.17 4.59 -3.80
C VAL A 37 -6.17 4.88 -2.67
N THR A 38 -7.46 4.89 -2.97
CA THR A 38 -8.55 5.06 -1.98
C THR A 38 -8.60 3.89 -0.99
N GLU A 39 -8.40 2.67 -1.48
CA GLU A 39 -8.36 1.46 -0.66
C GLU A 39 -7.10 1.41 0.20
N LEU A 40 -5.94 1.76 -0.38
CA LEU A 40 -4.69 1.86 0.36
C LEU A 40 -4.82 2.87 1.51
N ARG A 41 -5.39 4.05 1.23
CA ARG A 41 -5.65 5.07 2.25
C ARG A 41 -6.60 4.55 3.34
N ARG A 42 -7.67 3.84 2.96
CA ARG A 42 -8.61 3.24 3.93
C ARG A 42 -7.92 2.27 4.88
N LEU A 43 -7.07 1.38 4.35
CA LEU A 43 -6.31 0.42 5.15
C LEU A 43 -5.29 1.10 6.06
N MET A 44 -4.57 2.09 5.56
CA MET A 44 -3.60 2.86 6.36
C MET A 44 -4.30 3.63 7.49
N ASN A 45 -5.44 4.28 7.24
CA ASN A 45 -6.21 4.93 8.30
C ASN A 45 -6.70 3.93 9.35
N ARG A 46 -7.17 2.76 8.90
CA ARG A 46 -7.68 1.71 9.79
C ARG A 46 -6.62 1.14 10.73
N PHE A 47 -5.40 0.93 10.24
CA PHE A 47 -4.37 0.21 10.99
C PHE A 47 -3.26 1.10 11.56
N LEU A 48 -2.99 2.23 10.94
CA LEU A 48 -1.86 3.10 11.26
C LEU A 48 -2.27 4.49 11.76
N THR A 49 -3.56 4.85 11.71
CA THR A 49 -4.07 6.18 12.11
C THR A 49 -3.34 7.35 11.40
N ILE A 50 -3.09 7.18 10.10
CA ILE A 50 -2.48 8.17 9.19
C ILE A 50 -3.31 8.34 7.91
#